data_AF-A0A5C3LEX2-F1
#
_entry.id   AF-A0A5C3LEX2-F1
#
_cell.length_a   1.000
_cell.length_b   1.000
_cell.length_c   1.000
_cell.angle_alpha   90.00
_cell.angle_beta   90.00
_cell.angle_gamma   90.00
#
_symmetry.space_group_name_H-M   'P 1'
#
loop_
_entity.id
_entity.type
_entity.pdbx_description
1 polymer ?
#
loop_
_entity_poly.entity_id
_entity_poly.type
_entity_poly.pdbx_seq_one_letter_code
_entity_poly.pdbx_strand_id
1 'polypeptide(L)'
;MGVENFWQQFKHNYLHTTAQPQFDHLVWILIYKVTPSYFAHAGMLDNIYRLGCSKPLTTYQRAFKMSWRKLLLATLALSGKVYETNINKWTCNCGCQMYHCHHLCKHLVQAVGDPGVDFWGSVIHCQVVPIYRHPALVPKGEAIGAYIEPNNGSVTDGDDHKWSGDCSILQVPTKHLQSSDEDSIIDFTASLPMAQPDSNEDSIIDLTASLPMAQPDSDEETEVSINHVPPSQLSCILKTSVIYQLNLLSDTLRIKAEKLQKASEIILAQIPQRNKIWMLHMSTGRTCSTTWAIGKGKTEQRKVKNTMGYHIASTASTPEL
;
A
#
# COMPACT_ATOMS: atom_id res chain seq x y z
N MET A 1 -5.57 0.40 5.66
CA MET A 1 -6.72 0.36 6.60
C MET A 1 -6.43 1.28 7.78
N GLY A 2 -7.35 2.17 8.16
CA GLY A 2 -7.19 2.99 9.37
C GLY A 2 -7.37 2.17 10.64
N VAL A 3 -6.72 2.59 11.73
CA VAL A 3 -6.81 1.96 13.07
C VAL A 3 -8.27 1.83 13.53
N GLU A 4 -9.11 2.80 13.20
CA GLU A 4 -10.53 2.79 13.56
C GLU A 4 -11.32 1.64 12.88
N ASN A 5 -11.09 1.40 11.59
CA ASN A 5 -11.75 0.31 10.87
C ASN A 5 -11.35 -1.05 11.46
N PHE A 6 -10.08 -1.19 11.84
CA PHE A 6 -9.62 -2.39 12.55
C PHE A 6 -10.39 -2.60 13.86
N TRP A 7 -10.54 -1.57 14.70
CA TRP A 7 -11.29 -1.68 15.94
C TRP A 7 -12.79 -1.95 15.74
N GLN A 8 -13.40 -1.39 14.69
CA GLN A 8 -14.80 -1.67 14.34
C GLN A 8 -14.97 -3.15 13.95
N GLN A 9 -14.12 -3.66 13.07
CA GLN A 9 -14.14 -5.07 12.67
C GLN A 9 -13.85 -6.00 13.84
N PHE A 10 -12.87 -5.64 14.68
CA PHE A 10 -12.51 -6.41 15.86
C PHE A 10 -13.69 -6.52 16.84
N LYS A 11 -14.37 -5.40 17.11
CA LYS A 11 -15.58 -5.38 17.94
C LYS A 11 -16.70 -6.24 17.36
N HIS A 12 -16.95 -6.12 16.06
CA HIS A 12 -18.02 -6.86 15.38
C HIS A 12 -17.76 -8.37 15.37
N ASN A 13 -16.54 -8.79 15.02
CA ASN A 13 -16.22 -10.20 14.83
C ASN A 13 -15.98 -10.94 16.15
N TYR A 14 -15.26 -10.32 17.09
CA TYR A 14 -14.74 -11.03 18.26
C TYR A 14 -15.35 -10.60 19.60
N LEU A 15 -15.86 -9.37 19.71
CA LEU A 15 -16.40 -8.83 20.98
C LEU A 15 -17.92 -8.66 20.98
N HIS A 16 -18.65 -9.23 20.01
CA HIS A 16 -20.11 -9.06 19.94
C HIS A 16 -20.87 -9.64 21.14
N THR A 17 -20.29 -10.64 21.82
CA THR A 17 -20.89 -11.27 23.01
C THR A 17 -20.54 -10.59 24.33
N THR A 18 -19.49 -9.75 24.36
CA THR A 18 -18.92 -9.25 25.61
C THR A 18 -18.87 -7.72 25.60
N ALA A 19 -19.72 -7.09 26.39
CA ALA A 19 -19.80 -5.62 26.45
C ALA A 19 -18.55 -4.97 27.06
N GLN A 20 -17.87 -5.66 27.99
CA GLN A 20 -16.66 -5.19 28.68
C GLN A 20 -15.72 -6.37 28.94
N PRO A 21 -14.89 -6.78 27.96
CA PRO A 21 -13.93 -7.84 28.18
C PRO A 21 -12.87 -7.39 29.19
N GLN A 22 -12.49 -8.29 30.09
CA GLN A 22 -11.30 -8.09 30.93
C GLN A 22 -10.06 -7.94 30.02
N PHE A 23 -9.08 -7.16 30.47
CA PHE A 23 -7.87 -6.88 29.69
C PHE A 23 -7.15 -8.17 29.27
N ASP A 24 -7.01 -9.14 30.18
CA ASP A 24 -6.34 -10.41 29.88
C ASP A 24 -7.10 -11.22 28.81
N HIS A 25 -8.43 -11.21 28.87
CA HIS A 25 -9.25 -11.86 27.85
C HIS A 25 -9.10 -11.18 26.48
N LEU A 26 -9.03 -9.85 26.47
CA LEU A 26 -8.79 -9.07 25.25
C LEU A 26 -7.42 -9.41 24.64
N VAL A 27 -6.36 -9.47 25.45
CA VAL A 27 -5.01 -9.84 25.02
C VAL A 27 -5.00 -11.27 24.46
N TRP A 28 -5.68 -12.19 25.13
CA TRP A 28 -5.82 -13.57 24.65
C TRP A 28 -6.51 -13.63 23.28
N ILE A 29 -7.62 -12.90 23.08
CA ILE A 29 -8.29 -12.83 21.77
C ILE A 29 -7.34 -12.26 20.70
N LEU A 30 -6.61 -11.20 21.01
CA LEU A 30 -5.68 -10.58 20.05
C LEU A 30 -4.58 -11.56 19.62
N ILE A 31 -3.95 -12.25 20.57
CA ILE A 31 -2.84 -13.19 20.30
C ILE A 31 -3.34 -14.44 19.58
N TYR A 32 -4.43 -15.06 20.04
CA TYR A 32 -4.83 -16.40 19.59
C TYR A 32 -5.91 -16.41 18.51
N LYS A 33 -6.66 -15.31 18.33
CA LYS A 33 -7.74 -15.24 17.33
C LYS A 33 -7.45 -14.24 16.22
N VAL A 34 -7.10 -13.01 16.58
CA VAL A 34 -6.91 -11.94 15.58
C VAL A 34 -5.61 -12.10 14.83
N THR A 35 -4.50 -12.27 15.55
CA THR A 35 -3.17 -12.32 14.94
C THR A 35 -3.02 -13.46 13.94
N PRO A 36 -3.42 -14.72 14.23
CA PRO A 36 -3.31 -15.81 13.27
C PRO A 36 -4.25 -15.62 12.07
N SER A 37 -5.47 -15.10 12.30
CA SER A 37 -6.40 -14.76 11.21
C SER A 37 -5.78 -13.71 10.28
N TYR A 38 -5.18 -12.67 10.86
CA TYR A 38 -4.51 -11.61 10.10
C TYR A 38 -3.31 -12.15 9.32
N PHE A 39 -2.47 -13.01 9.91
CA PHE A 39 -1.37 -13.65 9.20
C PHE A 39 -1.84 -14.59 8.09
N ALA A 40 -2.93 -15.34 8.30
CA ALA A 40 -3.53 -16.16 7.25
C ALA A 40 -4.03 -15.30 6.09
N HIS A 41 -4.71 -14.18 6.38
CA HIS A 41 -5.15 -13.21 5.38
C HIS A 41 -3.99 -12.51 4.67
N ALA A 42 -2.93 -12.14 5.40
CA ALA A 42 -1.73 -11.55 4.80
C ALA A 42 -1.01 -12.55 3.90
N GLY A 43 -0.93 -13.82 4.33
CA GLY A 43 -0.45 -14.91 3.50
C GLY A 43 -1.26 -15.05 2.21
N MET A 44 -2.60 -14.97 2.27
CA MET A 44 -3.45 -14.99 1.07
C MET A 44 -3.18 -13.87 0.06
N LEU A 45 -2.65 -12.73 0.52
CA LEU A 45 -2.26 -11.62 -0.35
C LEU A 45 -0.89 -11.84 -0.99
N ASP A 46 -0.07 -12.72 -0.40
CA ASP A 46 1.21 -13.07 -0.97
C ASP A 46 1.00 -13.92 -2.24
N ASN A 47 1.77 -13.59 -3.29
CA ASN A 47 1.71 -14.31 -4.57
C ASN A 47 2.14 -15.78 -4.44
N ILE A 48 2.86 -16.10 -3.36
CA ILE A 48 3.40 -17.44 -3.07
C ILE A 48 2.34 -18.37 -2.48
N TYR A 49 1.30 -17.85 -1.83
CA TYR A 49 0.34 -18.68 -1.07
C TYR A 49 -0.49 -19.65 -1.93
N ARG A 50 -0.45 -19.50 -3.27
CA ARG A 50 -1.15 -20.35 -4.22
C ARG A 50 -0.28 -20.73 -5.42
N LEU A 51 0.97 -21.11 -5.19
CA LEU A 51 1.79 -21.72 -6.25
C LEU A 51 1.02 -22.87 -6.93
N GLY A 52 0.80 -22.77 -8.24
CA GLY A 52 0.06 -23.75 -9.05
C GLY A 52 -1.45 -23.48 -9.22
N CYS A 53 -2.03 -22.49 -8.53
CA CYS A 53 -3.41 -22.06 -8.76
C CYS A 53 -3.46 -20.66 -9.37
N SER A 54 -4.42 -20.41 -10.27
CA SER A 54 -4.67 -19.05 -10.78
C SER A 54 -5.04 -18.11 -9.64
N LYS A 55 -4.56 -16.87 -9.68
CA LYS A 55 -4.90 -15.84 -8.69
C LYS A 55 -6.42 -15.67 -8.62
N PRO A 56 -7.02 -15.61 -7.41
CA PRO A 56 -8.44 -15.34 -7.30
C PRO A 56 -8.73 -13.93 -7.81
N LEU A 57 -9.84 -13.77 -8.52
CA LEU A 57 -10.29 -12.45 -8.94
C LEU A 57 -10.54 -11.55 -7.73
N THR A 58 -10.11 -10.30 -7.82
CA THR A 58 -10.42 -9.27 -6.81
C THR A 58 -11.93 -9.07 -6.70
N THR A 59 -12.40 -8.52 -5.59
CA THR A 59 -13.83 -8.22 -5.40
C THR A 59 -14.36 -7.32 -6.52
N TYR A 60 -13.56 -6.33 -6.92
CA TYR A 60 -13.85 -5.47 -8.06
C TYR A 60 -13.95 -6.26 -9.36
N GLN A 61 -12.96 -7.10 -9.70
CA GLN A 61 -12.95 -7.91 -10.91
C GLN A 61 -14.15 -8.86 -10.99
N ARG A 62 -14.58 -9.43 -9.85
CA ARG A 62 -15.79 -10.26 -9.78
C ARG A 62 -17.05 -9.45 -10.09
N ALA A 63 -17.22 -8.29 -9.45
CA ALA A 63 -18.37 -7.40 -9.68
C ALA A 63 -18.41 -6.87 -11.12
N PHE A 64 -17.24 -6.51 -11.66
CA PHE A 64 -17.04 -6.12 -13.05
C PHE A 64 -17.46 -7.23 -14.01
N LYS A 65 -16.94 -8.45 -13.82
CA LYS A 65 -17.26 -9.64 -14.61
C LYS A 65 -18.75 -9.98 -14.59
N MET A 66 -19.39 -9.91 -13.41
CA MET A 66 -20.83 -10.12 -13.28
C MET A 66 -21.64 -9.07 -14.05
N SER A 67 -21.27 -7.79 -13.90
CA SER A 67 -21.91 -6.68 -14.62
C SER A 67 -21.76 -6.81 -16.14
N TRP A 68 -20.55 -7.18 -16.60
CA TRP A 68 -20.27 -7.43 -18.01
C TRP A 68 -21.16 -8.53 -18.58
N ARG A 69 -21.19 -9.70 -17.93
CA ARG A 69 -22.03 -10.84 -18.35
C ARG A 69 -23.51 -10.47 -18.36
N LYS A 70 -23.99 -9.72 -17.37
CA LYS A 70 -25.37 -9.23 -17.33
C LYS A 70 -25.69 -8.36 -18.55
N LEU A 71 -24.80 -7.44 -18.92
CA LEU A 71 -24.98 -6.57 -20.10
C LEU A 71 -24.88 -7.35 -21.41
N LEU A 72 -24.00 -8.36 -21.47
CA LEU A 72 -23.86 -9.26 -22.61
C LEU A 72 -25.09 -10.15 -22.81
N LEU A 73 -25.75 -10.56 -21.72
CA LEU A 73 -26.99 -11.34 -21.77
C LEU A 73 -28.25 -10.51 -22.02
N ALA A 74 -28.23 -9.20 -21.74
CA ALA A 74 -29.36 -8.28 -21.97
C ALA A 74 -29.68 -8.03 -23.47
N THR A 75 -29.29 -8.95 -24.34
CA THR A 75 -29.08 -8.78 -25.78
C THR A 75 -30.17 -9.45 -26.61
N LEU A 76 -31.43 -9.02 -26.44
CA LEU A 76 -32.49 -9.34 -27.41
C LEU A 76 -33.24 -8.13 -27.98
N ALA A 77 -33.20 -6.95 -27.35
CA ALA A 77 -33.77 -5.73 -27.93
C ALA A 77 -32.71 -4.63 -27.95
N LEU A 78 -31.97 -4.51 -29.05
CA LEU A 78 -31.29 -3.25 -29.35
C LEU A 78 -32.40 -2.25 -29.73
N SER A 79 -32.50 -1.16 -28.98
CA SER A 79 -33.25 0.00 -29.48
C SER A 79 -32.66 0.32 -30.83
N GLY A 80 -33.45 0.34 -31.92
CA GLY A 80 -32.96 0.50 -33.31
C GLY A 80 -32.20 1.80 -33.61
N LYS A 81 -31.79 2.54 -32.57
CA LYS A 81 -30.89 3.67 -32.61
C LYS A 81 -29.45 3.17 -32.75
N VAL A 82 -28.72 3.76 -33.69
CA VAL A 82 -27.29 3.52 -33.85
C VAL A 82 -26.54 4.38 -32.84
N TYR A 83 -25.76 3.73 -31.97
CA TYR A 83 -24.90 4.40 -31.01
C TYR A 83 -23.45 4.26 -31.45
N GLU A 84 -22.69 5.36 -31.34
CA GLU A 84 -21.28 5.38 -31.64
C GLU A 84 -20.50 4.88 -30.41
N THR A 85 -19.59 3.93 -30.64
CA THR A 85 -18.73 3.37 -29.60
C THR A 85 -17.28 3.51 -30.04
N ASN A 86 -16.43 3.98 -29.14
CA ASN A 86 -14.99 4.05 -29.35
C ASN A 86 -14.31 3.22 -28.26
N ILE A 87 -13.85 2.03 -28.64
CA ILE A 87 -13.24 1.07 -27.71
C ILE A 87 -11.87 1.57 -27.23
N ASN A 88 -11.10 2.22 -28.10
CA ASN A 88 -9.77 2.76 -27.78
C ASN A 88 -9.83 3.86 -26.70
N LYS A 89 -10.86 4.70 -26.73
CA LYS A 89 -11.11 5.72 -25.69
C LYS A 89 -11.99 5.21 -24.55
N TRP A 90 -12.56 4.02 -24.69
CA TRP A 90 -13.60 3.47 -23.82
C TRP A 90 -14.77 4.44 -23.62
N THR A 91 -15.38 4.93 -24.71
CA THR A 91 -16.48 5.90 -24.65
C THR A 91 -17.66 5.47 -25.52
N CYS A 92 -18.88 5.73 -25.04
CA CYS A 92 -20.12 5.53 -25.79
C CYS A 92 -21.06 6.72 -25.64
N ASN A 93 -21.75 7.08 -26.72
CA ASN A 93 -22.69 8.21 -26.76
C ASN A 93 -24.07 7.91 -26.14
N CYS A 94 -24.32 6.71 -25.58
CA CYS A 94 -25.64 6.33 -25.07
C CYS A 94 -26.00 6.90 -23.68
N GLY A 95 -25.09 7.61 -23.02
CA GLY A 95 -25.29 8.20 -21.68
C GLY A 95 -25.30 7.19 -20.51
N CYS A 96 -25.79 5.96 -20.70
CA CYS A 96 -25.82 4.93 -19.65
C CYS A 96 -24.45 4.60 -19.05
N GLN A 97 -23.37 4.80 -19.83
CA GLN A 97 -22.00 4.56 -19.38
C GLN A 97 -21.65 5.39 -18.14
N MET A 98 -22.12 6.63 -18.06
CA MET A 98 -21.81 7.55 -16.95
C MET A 98 -22.46 7.10 -15.63
N TYR A 99 -23.59 6.40 -15.70
CA TYR A 99 -24.37 6.01 -14.53
C TYR A 99 -24.03 4.62 -14.00
N HIS A 100 -23.26 3.83 -14.74
CA HIS A 100 -22.85 2.51 -14.30
C HIS A 100 -21.59 2.60 -13.43
N CYS A 101 -21.58 1.95 -12.27
CA CYS A 101 -20.45 1.99 -11.33
C CYS A 101 -19.12 1.52 -11.92
N HIS A 102 -19.18 0.66 -12.95
CA HIS A 102 -18.02 0.18 -13.69
C HIS A 102 -17.83 0.87 -15.05
N HIS A 103 -18.51 2.00 -15.33
CA HIS A 103 -18.42 2.68 -16.64
C HIS A 103 -18.66 1.76 -17.84
N LEU A 104 -19.56 0.79 -17.67
CA LEU A 104 -19.98 -0.15 -18.71
C LEU A 104 -21.32 0.29 -19.27
N CYS A 105 -21.51 0.08 -20.56
CA CYS A 105 -22.82 0.15 -21.18
C CYS A 105 -23.01 -1.04 -22.11
N LYS A 106 -24.28 -1.30 -22.46
CA LYS A 106 -24.65 -2.38 -23.36
C LYS A 106 -23.88 -2.32 -24.68
N HIS A 107 -23.77 -1.13 -25.28
CA HIS A 107 -23.14 -0.96 -26.58
C HIS A 107 -21.63 -1.25 -26.55
N LEU A 108 -20.90 -0.79 -25.52
CA LEU A 108 -19.47 -1.09 -25.37
C LEU A 108 -19.22 -2.58 -25.18
N VAL A 109 -19.98 -3.20 -24.26
CA VAL A 109 -19.84 -4.63 -23.96
C VAL A 109 -20.15 -5.48 -25.21
N GLN A 110 -21.15 -5.10 -25.99
CA GLN A 110 -21.50 -5.82 -27.22
C GLN A 110 -20.52 -5.55 -28.38
N ALA A 111 -19.96 -4.35 -28.46
CA ALA A 111 -18.95 -4.00 -29.44
C ALA A 111 -17.64 -4.79 -29.23
N VAL A 112 -17.30 -5.10 -27.98
CA VAL A 112 -16.13 -5.93 -27.63
C VAL A 112 -16.45 -7.43 -27.68
N GLY A 113 -17.57 -7.86 -27.09
CA GLY A 113 -17.96 -9.27 -26.97
C GLY A 113 -17.58 -9.91 -25.63
N ASP A 114 -17.45 -11.25 -25.62
CA ASP A 114 -17.00 -12.00 -24.42
C ASP A 114 -15.47 -12.16 -24.46
N PRO A 115 -14.72 -11.50 -23.57
CA PRO A 115 -13.28 -11.61 -23.53
C PRO A 115 -12.84 -12.96 -22.94
N GLY A 116 -11.61 -13.37 -23.26
CA GLY A 116 -11.01 -14.62 -22.77
C GLY A 116 -10.89 -14.70 -21.25
N VAL A 117 -10.55 -15.89 -20.75
CA VAL A 117 -10.44 -16.14 -19.29
C VAL A 117 -9.35 -15.29 -18.62
N ASP A 118 -8.26 -15.03 -19.33
CA ASP A 118 -7.10 -14.31 -18.80
C ASP A 118 -7.40 -12.82 -18.53
N PHE A 119 -8.26 -12.22 -19.36
CA PHE A 119 -8.69 -10.83 -19.25
C PHE A 119 -9.20 -10.47 -17.85
N TRP A 120 -9.94 -11.37 -17.23
CA TRP A 120 -10.62 -11.06 -15.97
C TRP A 120 -9.63 -10.84 -14.82
N GLY A 121 -8.48 -11.52 -14.85
CA GLY A 121 -7.45 -11.38 -13.81
C GLY A 121 -6.51 -10.20 -14.05
N SER A 122 -6.42 -9.72 -15.29
CA SER A 122 -5.53 -8.64 -15.71
C SER A 122 -6.23 -7.30 -15.95
N VAL A 123 -7.56 -7.25 -15.94
CA VAL A 123 -8.29 -5.99 -16.08
C VAL A 123 -8.07 -5.10 -14.86
N ILE A 124 -7.65 -3.86 -15.11
CA ILE A 124 -7.41 -2.82 -14.12
C ILE A 124 -8.25 -1.59 -14.48
N HIS A 125 -8.80 -0.95 -13.46
CA HIS A 125 -9.53 0.30 -13.60
C HIS A 125 -8.56 1.48 -13.45
N CYS A 126 -8.53 2.35 -14.46
CA CYS A 126 -7.73 3.56 -14.47
C CYS A 126 -8.60 4.78 -14.15
N GLN A 127 -8.06 5.73 -13.38
CA GLN A 127 -8.73 7.01 -13.12
C GLN A 127 -8.64 7.98 -14.31
N VAL A 128 -7.76 7.68 -15.28
CA VAL A 128 -7.50 8.50 -16.48
C VAL A 128 -7.96 7.75 -17.73
N VAL A 129 -8.48 8.48 -18.72
CA VAL A 129 -8.96 7.92 -19.98
C VAL A 129 -7.81 7.35 -20.83
N PRO A 130 -8.00 6.20 -21.51
CA PRO A 130 -9.12 5.28 -21.38
C PRO A 130 -9.16 4.56 -20.03
N ILE A 131 -10.37 4.49 -19.46
CA ILE A 131 -10.68 3.93 -18.12
C ILE A 131 -10.25 2.46 -18.02
N TYR A 132 -10.36 1.70 -19.11
CA TYR A 132 -9.84 0.34 -19.19
C TYR A 132 -8.88 0.23 -20.36
N ARG A 133 -7.79 -0.49 -20.13
CA ARG A 133 -6.81 -0.85 -21.17
C ARG A 133 -6.45 -2.32 -21.00
N HIS A 134 -6.62 -3.09 -22.06
CA HIS A 134 -6.22 -4.49 -22.10
C HIS A 134 -6.14 -4.97 -23.56
N PRO A 135 -5.18 -5.83 -23.94
CA PRO A 135 -5.04 -6.31 -25.33
C PRO A 135 -6.29 -7.04 -25.86
N ALA A 136 -7.05 -7.68 -24.97
CA ALA A 136 -8.30 -8.35 -25.29
C ALA A 136 -9.50 -7.39 -25.50
N LEU A 137 -9.36 -6.09 -25.22
CA LEU A 137 -10.42 -5.09 -25.48
C LEU A 137 -10.30 -4.57 -26.91
N VAL A 138 -10.60 -5.44 -27.86
CA VAL A 138 -10.66 -5.11 -29.28
C VAL A 138 -12.10 -5.19 -29.80
N PRO A 139 -12.46 -4.42 -30.84
CA PRO A 139 -13.73 -4.58 -31.53
C PRO A 139 -13.95 -6.03 -31.96
N LYS A 140 -15.20 -6.47 -31.89
CA LYS A 140 -15.59 -7.84 -32.24
C LYS A 140 -15.17 -8.16 -33.68
N GLY A 141 -14.27 -9.13 -33.83
CA GLY A 141 -13.74 -9.58 -35.13
C GLY A 141 -12.34 -9.06 -35.46
N GLU A 142 -11.79 -8.13 -34.68
CA GLU A 142 -10.39 -7.73 -34.80
C GLU A 142 -9.47 -8.69 -34.04
N ALA A 143 -8.23 -8.83 -34.53
CA ALA A 143 -7.21 -9.62 -33.86
C ALA A 143 -6.77 -8.95 -32.55
N ILE A 144 -6.28 -9.75 -31.61
CA ILE A 144 -5.72 -9.25 -30.34
C ILE A 144 -4.60 -8.26 -30.65
N GLY A 145 -4.77 -7.00 -30.27
CA GLY A 145 -3.85 -5.92 -30.58
C GLY A 145 -2.56 -5.98 -29.77
N ALA A 146 -1.50 -5.36 -30.28
CA ALA A 146 -0.27 -5.14 -29.53
C ALA A 146 -0.57 -4.23 -28.33
N TYR A 147 -0.32 -4.73 -27.12
CA TYR A 147 -0.50 -3.98 -25.88
C TYR A 147 0.61 -2.94 -25.76
N ILE A 148 0.24 -1.66 -25.76
CA ILE A 148 1.15 -0.58 -25.38
C ILE A 148 0.91 -0.32 -23.90
N GLU A 149 1.82 -0.77 -23.04
CA GLU A 149 1.85 -0.36 -21.64
C GLU A 149 1.94 1.17 -21.58
N PRO A 150 0.98 1.87 -20.96
CA PRO A 150 1.15 3.29 -20.72
C PRO A 150 2.31 3.49 -19.75
N ASN A 151 3.40 4.09 -20.25
CA ASN A 151 4.49 4.72 -19.50
C ASN A 151 4.25 4.79 -17.98
N ASN A 152 4.90 3.91 -17.21
CA ASN A 152 5.38 3.95 -15.80
C ASN A 152 4.72 4.83 -14.71
N GLY A 153 3.58 5.47 -14.93
CA GLY A 153 3.05 6.54 -14.05
C GLY A 153 1.54 6.70 -14.05
N SER A 154 0.81 5.77 -14.67
CA SER A 154 -0.65 5.69 -14.48
C SER A 154 -0.93 5.31 -13.03
N VAL A 155 -1.49 6.24 -12.24
CA VAL A 155 -2.00 5.96 -10.89
C VAL A 155 -3.18 5.00 -11.02
N THR A 156 -2.84 3.72 -10.99
CA THR A 156 -3.75 2.63 -10.66
C THR A 156 -4.33 2.87 -9.28
N ASP A 157 -5.48 2.26 -8.97
CA ASP A 157 -6.21 2.48 -7.71
C ASP A 157 -5.48 1.92 -6.46
N GLY A 158 -4.15 1.72 -6.54
CA GLY A 158 -3.29 1.19 -5.49
C GLY A 158 -3.38 -0.32 -5.27
N ASP A 159 -3.98 -1.06 -6.21
CA ASP A 159 -4.23 -2.52 -6.11
C ASP A 159 -3.29 -3.36 -6.99
N ASP A 160 -2.52 -2.74 -7.89
CA ASP A 160 -1.38 -3.40 -8.50
C ASP A 160 -0.23 -3.36 -7.49
N HIS A 161 0.04 -4.47 -6.83
CA HIS A 161 1.17 -4.59 -5.89
C HIS A 161 2.57 -4.28 -6.50
N LYS A 162 2.65 -3.80 -7.74
CA LYS A 162 3.82 -3.16 -8.35
C LYS A 162 3.80 -1.66 -8.04
N TRP A 163 4.33 -1.29 -6.88
CA TRP A 163 4.87 0.07 -6.74
C TRP A 163 6.01 0.20 -7.74
N SER A 164 5.93 1.15 -8.67
CA SER A 164 6.99 1.43 -9.65
C SER A 164 8.36 1.76 -9.04
N GLY A 165 8.45 2.00 -7.72
CA GLY A 165 9.72 2.17 -6.97
C GLY A 165 10.55 3.38 -7.37
N ASP A 166 10.16 4.10 -8.43
CA ASP A 166 10.94 5.17 -9.02
C ASP A 166 10.68 6.48 -8.27
N CYS A 167 11.51 6.73 -7.25
CA CYS A 167 11.49 7.99 -6.48
C CYS A 167 11.71 9.23 -7.37
N SER A 168 12.29 9.05 -8.56
CA SER A 168 12.47 10.06 -9.60
C SER A 168 11.14 10.68 -10.06
N ILE A 169 10.04 9.91 -10.08
CA ILE A 169 8.69 10.38 -10.44
C ILE A 169 8.10 11.31 -9.38
N LEU A 170 8.54 11.19 -8.12
CA LEU A 170 8.11 12.06 -7.02
C LEU A 170 8.95 13.34 -6.88
N GLN A 171 10.07 13.43 -7.59
CA GLN A 171 10.87 14.66 -7.67
C GLN A 171 10.18 15.62 -8.64
N VAL A 172 9.16 16.31 -8.16
CA VAL A 172 8.63 17.50 -8.83
C VAL A 172 9.82 18.45 -9.02
N PRO A 173 10.16 18.84 -10.27
CA PRO A 173 11.22 19.81 -10.49
C PRO A 173 10.82 21.06 -9.73
N THR A 174 11.57 21.38 -8.68
CA THR A 174 11.45 22.64 -7.97
C THR A 174 12.04 23.71 -8.89
N LYS A 175 11.35 24.02 -9.98
CA LYS A 175 11.65 25.19 -10.79
C LYS A 175 11.17 26.38 -9.99
N HIS A 176 12.14 26.89 -9.25
CA HIS A 176 12.19 28.18 -8.63
C HIS A 176 11.49 29.21 -9.53
N LEU A 177 10.49 29.87 -8.95
CA LEU A 177 10.02 31.16 -9.40
C LEU A 177 11.24 32.09 -9.28
N GLN A 178 11.95 32.32 -10.37
CA GLN A 178 12.93 33.39 -10.46
C GLN A 178 12.67 34.16 -11.75
N SER A 179 12.45 35.44 -11.50
CA SER A 179 12.23 36.53 -12.42
C SER A 179 13.26 36.57 -13.54
N SER A 180 12.78 36.98 -14.70
CA SER A 180 13.44 37.84 -15.69
C SER A 180 14.88 38.26 -15.36
N ASP A 181 15.84 37.85 -16.19
CA ASP A 181 16.45 38.73 -17.20
C ASP A 181 17.66 38.05 -17.89
N GLU A 182 17.78 38.36 -19.19
CA GLU A 182 18.97 38.36 -20.05
C GLU A 182 19.58 37.02 -20.57
N ASP A 183 19.34 36.79 -21.87
CA ASP A 183 20.29 36.51 -22.93
C ASP A 183 21.59 35.73 -22.61
N SER A 184 21.71 34.51 -23.16
CA SER A 184 22.77 34.21 -24.13
C SER A 184 22.69 32.78 -24.68
N ILE A 185 22.73 32.73 -26.00
CA ILE A 185 22.97 31.60 -26.89
C ILE A 185 24.35 31.01 -26.62
N ILE A 186 24.48 29.71 -26.30
CA ILE A 186 25.54 28.84 -26.86
C ILE A 186 25.01 27.38 -26.96
N ASP A 187 25.06 26.89 -28.19
CA ASP A 187 24.84 25.53 -28.66
C ASP A 187 26.07 24.66 -28.32
N PHE A 188 25.90 23.49 -27.71
CA PHE A 188 26.92 22.44 -27.72
C PHE A 188 26.30 21.05 -27.64
N THR A 189 26.19 20.46 -28.83
CA THR A 189 26.10 19.04 -29.10
C THR A 189 27.37 18.33 -28.63
N ALA A 190 27.24 17.32 -27.77
CA ALA A 190 28.28 16.32 -27.57
C ALA A 190 27.65 14.98 -27.16
N SER A 191 27.56 14.09 -28.14
CA SER A 191 27.26 12.67 -27.99
C SER A 191 28.36 11.99 -27.19
N LEU A 192 27.98 11.13 -26.23
CA LEU A 192 28.86 10.11 -25.68
C LEU A 192 28.16 8.74 -25.66
N PRO A 193 28.94 7.65 -25.83
CA PRO A 193 28.47 6.40 -26.40
C PRO A 193 27.80 5.48 -25.38
N MET A 194 26.83 4.71 -25.88
CA MET A 194 26.25 3.58 -25.17
C MET A 194 27.28 2.47 -25.01
N ALA A 195 27.55 2.08 -23.76
CA ALA A 195 28.18 0.81 -23.44
C ALA A 195 27.11 -0.30 -23.44
N GLN A 196 27.32 -1.31 -24.27
CA GLN A 196 26.59 -2.58 -24.16
C GLN A 196 27.19 -3.39 -23.00
N PRO A 197 26.37 -4.11 -22.21
CA PRO A 197 26.84 -5.30 -21.52
C PRO A 197 26.46 -6.55 -22.31
N ASP A 198 27.49 -7.36 -22.51
CA ASP A 198 27.50 -8.65 -23.17
C ASP A 198 26.53 -9.66 -22.54
N SER A 199 26.04 -10.50 -23.45
CA SER A 199 25.39 -11.78 -23.22
C SER A 199 26.33 -12.82 -22.59
N ASN A 200 25.81 -13.56 -21.61
CA ASN A 200 26.08 -14.97 -21.25
C ASN A 200 26.24 -15.13 -19.74
N GLU A 201 25.26 -15.72 -19.05
CA GLU A 201 25.17 -17.17 -18.83
C GLU A 201 23.94 -17.49 -17.96
N ASP A 202 23.15 -18.44 -18.44
CA ASP A 202 22.07 -19.10 -17.73
C ASP A 202 22.65 -19.93 -16.58
N SER A 203 22.44 -19.51 -15.34
CA SER A 203 22.52 -20.41 -14.18
C SER A 203 21.12 -20.59 -13.59
N ILE A 204 20.50 -21.71 -13.96
CA ILE A 204 19.31 -22.26 -13.31
C ILE A 204 19.71 -22.60 -11.87
N ILE A 205 19.23 -21.82 -10.90
CA ILE A 205 19.36 -22.16 -9.49
C ILE A 205 18.20 -23.10 -9.13
N ASP A 206 18.52 -24.39 -9.04
CA ASP A 206 17.66 -25.42 -8.48
C ASP A 206 17.56 -25.22 -6.94
N LEU A 207 16.37 -24.83 -6.46
CA LEU A 207 16.09 -24.56 -5.04
C LEU A 207 15.47 -25.77 -4.32
N THR A 208 15.71 -26.99 -4.80
CA THR A 208 15.10 -28.21 -4.24
C THR A 208 16.06 -29.15 -3.50
N ALA A 209 17.27 -28.69 -3.13
CA ALA A 209 18.18 -29.47 -2.29
C ALA A 209 17.99 -29.17 -0.80
N SER A 210 17.36 -30.13 -0.13
CA SER A 210 17.26 -30.35 1.30
C SER A 210 18.38 -29.75 2.15
N LEU A 211 18.00 -29.00 3.18
CA LEU A 211 18.87 -28.67 4.32
C LEU A 211 19.48 -29.97 4.89
N PRO A 212 20.81 -30.17 4.85
CA PRO A 212 21.44 -31.17 5.68
C PRO A 212 21.39 -30.66 7.11
N MET A 213 20.84 -31.47 8.01
CA MET A 213 21.04 -31.29 9.43
C MET A 213 22.55 -31.23 9.70
N ALA A 214 23.00 -30.10 10.26
CA ALA A 214 24.38 -29.93 10.69
C ALA A 214 24.71 -31.01 11.74
N GLN A 215 25.55 -31.97 11.33
CA GLN A 215 26.29 -32.81 12.25
C GLN A 215 27.43 -31.98 12.85
N PRO A 216 27.80 -32.23 14.12
CA PRO A 216 28.96 -31.61 14.73
C PRO A 216 30.22 -32.33 14.23
N ASP A 217 30.82 -31.82 13.16
CA ASP A 217 32.09 -32.31 12.66
C ASP A 217 33.26 -31.64 13.40
N SER A 218 33.95 -32.51 14.15
CA SER A 218 35.39 -32.58 14.40
C SER A 218 36.19 -31.28 14.50
N ASP A 219 36.67 -31.06 15.72
CA ASP A 219 37.79 -30.21 16.10
C ASP A 219 39.03 -30.50 15.22
N GLU A 220 39.31 -29.61 14.28
CA GLU A 220 40.65 -29.49 13.67
C GLU A 220 41.39 -28.38 14.43
N GLU A 221 41.92 -28.75 15.60
CA GLU A 221 42.80 -27.91 16.41
C GLU A 221 44.09 -27.65 15.62
N THR A 222 44.14 -26.49 14.96
CA THR A 222 45.41 -25.94 14.49
C THR A 222 46.15 -25.43 15.73
N GLU A 223 46.94 -26.30 16.36
CA GLU A 223 47.86 -25.94 17.44
C GLU A 223 48.90 -24.94 16.92
N VAL A 224 48.59 -23.65 17.03
CA VAL A 224 49.61 -22.61 16.99
C VAL A 224 50.42 -22.77 18.27
N SER A 225 51.65 -23.27 18.14
CA SER A 225 52.59 -23.47 19.24
C SER A 225 52.95 -22.12 19.87
N ILE A 226 52.21 -21.71 20.91
CA ILE A 226 52.49 -20.53 21.75
C ILE A 226 53.37 -20.99 22.93
N ASN A 227 54.56 -21.49 22.62
CA ASN A 227 55.58 -21.72 23.65
C ASN A 227 56.46 -20.47 23.73
N HIS A 228 56.31 -19.73 24.84
CA HIS A 228 57.06 -18.53 25.25
C HIS A 228 56.43 -17.15 24.99
N VAL A 229 55.14 -16.97 25.28
CA VAL A 229 54.63 -15.62 25.59
C VAL A 229 54.41 -15.50 27.10
N PRO A 230 55.12 -14.59 27.81
CA PRO A 230 54.98 -14.44 29.24
C PRO A 230 53.54 -14.03 29.61
N PRO A 231 52.98 -14.54 30.72
CA PRO A 231 51.58 -14.34 31.11
C PRO A 231 51.18 -12.86 31.31
N SER A 232 52.16 -11.95 31.41
CA SER A 232 51.93 -10.51 31.45
C SER A 232 51.43 -9.92 30.12
N GLN A 233 51.68 -10.56 28.96
CA GLN A 233 51.33 -10.00 27.65
C GLN A 233 49.98 -10.50 27.10
N LEU A 234 49.52 -11.69 27.47
CA LEU A 234 48.21 -12.25 27.05
C LEU A 234 47.03 -11.43 27.61
N SER A 235 47.17 -10.85 28.80
CA SER A 235 46.13 -10.00 29.41
C SER A 235 45.92 -8.68 28.66
N CYS A 236 46.93 -8.20 27.93
CA CYS A 236 46.83 -6.98 27.12
C CYS A 236 46.09 -7.22 25.81
N ILE A 237 46.38 -8.34 25.12
CA ILE A 237 45.83 -8.63 23.79
C ILE A 237 44.32 -8.92 23.85
N LEU A 238 43.86 -9.63 24.88
CA LEU A 238 42.43 -9.91 25.07
C LEU A 238 41.63 -8.65 25.41
N LYS A 239 42.21 -7.72 26.18
CA LYS A 239 41.56 -6.45 26.51
C LYS A 239 41.37 -5.56 25.28
N THR A 240 42.37 -5.49 24.39
CA THR A 240 42.27 -4.67 23.18
C THR A 240 41.23 -5.20 22.18
N SER A 241 41.09 -6.51 22.04
CA SER A 241 40.11 -7.12 21.14
C SER A 241 38.66 -6.86 21.58
N VAL A 242 38.38 -7.03 22.88
CA VAL A 242 37.04 -6.79 23.44
C VAL A 242 36.65 -5.31 23.35
N ILE A 243 37.58 -4.40 23.63
CA ILE A 243 37.33 -2.94 23.51
C ILE A 243 37.00 -2.56 22.07
N TYR A 244 37.70 -3.13 21.08
CA TYR A 244 37.41 -2.87 19.67
C TYR A 244 36.01 -3.35 19.25
N GLN A 245 35.61 -4.56 19.65
CA GLN A 245 34.27 -5.07 19.35
C GLN A 245 33.16 -4.23 20.02
N LEU A 246 33.38 -3.79 21.26
CA LEU A 246 32.44 -2.95 21.97
C LEU A 246 32.26 -1.58 21.28
N ASN A 247 33.35 -0.97 20.83
CA ASN A 247 33.32 0.28 20.08
C ASN A 247 32.60 0.13 18.74
N LEU A 248 32.87 -0.95 17.99
CA LEU A 248 32.20 -1.23 16.72
C LEU A 248 30.68 -1.40 16.89
N LEU A 249 30.25 -2.10 17.94
CA LEU A 249 28.84 -2.28 18.26
C LEU A 249 28.19 -0.94 18.66
N SER A 250 28.89 -0.13 19.46
CA SER A 250 28.45 1.21 19.86
C SER A 250 28.24 2.13 18.66
N ASP A 251 29.19 2.17 17.72
CA ASP A 251 29.05 2.94 16.48
C ASP A 251 27.91 2.44 15.59
N THR A 252 27.72 1.12 15.50
CA THR A 252 26.60 0.54 14.75
C THR A 252 25.25 0.96 15.33
N LEU A 253 25.12 0.98 16.67
CA LEU A 253 23.91 1.44 17.35
C LEU A 253 23.69 2.95 17.15
N ARG A 254 24.75 3.75 17.20
CA ARG A 254 24.69 5.20 16.93
C ARG A 254 24.17 5.50 15.53
N ILE A 255 24.70 4.83 14.50
CA ILE A 255 24.24 4.98 13.11
C ILE A 255 22.76 4.58 12.97
N LYS A 256 22.34 3.49 13.62
CA LYS A 256 20.92 3.08 13.61
C LYS A 256 20.02 4.11 14.28
N ALA A 257 20.43 4.69 15.41
CA ALA A 257 19.68 5.73 16.10
C ALA A 257 19.51 6.98 15.22
N GLU A 258 20.58 7.43 14.56
CA GLU A 258 20.52 8.57 13.63
C GLU A 258 19.57 8.33 12.45
N LYS A 259 19.56 7.11 11.90
CA LYS A 259 18.62 6.72 10.82
C LYS A 259 17.17 6.76 11.29
N LEU A 260 16.88 6.27 12.49
CA LEU A 260 15.53 6.32 13.07
C LEU A 260 15.09 7.76 13.35
N GLN A 261 16.00 8.61 13.82
CA GLN A 261 15.70 10.02 14.05
C GLN A 261 15.35 10.73 12.74
N LYS A 262 16.13 10.54 11.67
CA LYS A 262 15.81 11.10 10.34
C LYS A 262 14.49 10.60 9.79
N ALA A 263 14.19 9.30 9.94
CA ALA A 263 12.89 8.74 9.54
C ALA A 263 11.74 9.40 10.31
N SER A 264 11.92 9.66 11.61
CA SER A 264 10.92 10.34 12.45
C SER A 264 10.66 11.78 11.98
N GLU A 265 11.70 12.50 11.57
CA GLU A 265 11.59 13.87 11.04
C GLU A 265 10.84 13.89 9.70
N ILE A 266 11.10 12.93 8.80
CA ILE A 266 10.37 12.79 7.53
C ILE A 266 8.88 12.53 7.79
N ILE A 267 8.55 11.61 8.70
CA ILE A 267 7.17 11.32 9.08
C ILE A 267 6.50 12.59 9.64
N LEU A 268 7.17 13.32 10.54
CA LEU A 268 6.65 14.57 11.12
C LEU A 268 6.50 15.70 10.09
N ALA A 269 7.31 15.70 9.03
CA ALA A 269 7.21 16.66 7.92
C ALA A 269 6.05 16.33 6.97
N GLN A 270 5.79 15.04 6.73
CA GLN A 270 4.72 14.57 5.84
C GLN A 270 3.33 14.62 6.47
N ILE A 271 3.22 14.69 7.80
CA ILE A 271 1.94 14.87 8.48
C ILE A 271 1.37 16.26 8.13
N PRO A 272 0.18 16.35 7.49
CA PRO A 272 -0.44 17.63 7.15
C PRO A 272 -0.59 18.52 8.39
N GLN A 273 -0.42 19.84 8.25
CA GLN A 273 -0.47 20.75 9.41
C GLN A 273 -1.73 20.61 10.28
N ARG A 274 -2.87 20.21 9.69
CA ARG A 274 -4.12 19.95 10.43
C ARG A 274 -4.01 18.78 11.41
N ASN A 275 -3.17 17.78 11.14
CA ASN A 275 -2.94 16.64 12.02
C ASN A 275 -1.94 16.95 13.16
N LYS A 276 -1.03 17.92 12.97
CA LYS A 276 -0.14 18.40 14.06
C LYS A 276 -0.95 19.02 15.21
N ILE A 277 -1.99 19.78 14.88
CA ILE A 277 -2.93 20.35 15.88
C ILE A 277 -3.63 19.23 16.65
N TRP A 278 -4.05 18.17 15.96
CA TRP A 278 -4.74 17.05 16.58
C TRP A 278 -3.84 16.26 17.56
N MET A 279 -2.57 16.04 17.21
CA MET A 279 -1.61 15.38 18.10
C MET A 279 -1.21 16.24 19.31
N LEU A 280 -1.03 17.56 19.14
CA LEU A 280 -0.79 18.48 20.26
C LEU A 280 -1.99 18.52 21.23
N HIS A 281 -3.21 18.40 20.70
CA HIS A 281 -4.44 18.36 21.50
C HIS A 281 -4.58 17.07 22.32
N MET A 282 -4.07 15.94 21.83
CA MET A 282 -4.02 14.66 22.57
C MET A 282 -3.05 14.72 23.76
N SER A 283 -1.89 15.38 23.61
CA SER A 283 -0.87 15.47 24.67
C SER A 283 -1.22 16.39 25.83
N THR A 284 -2.10 17.37 25.62
CA THR A 284 -2.41 18.41 26.62
C THR A 284 -3.58 18.05 27.53
N GLY A 285 -4.19 16.86 27.37
CA GLY A 285 -5.31 16.40 28.20
C GLY A 285 -6.55 17.29 28.17
N ARG A 286 -6.61 18.27 27.25
CA ARG A 286 -7.74 19.17 27.13
C ARG A 286 -8.90 18.42 26.49
N THR A 287 -9.97 18.25 27.24
CA THR A 287 -11.24 17.75 26.72
C THR A 287 -11.82 18.79 25.75
N CYS A 288 -12.06 18.39 24.50
CA CYS A 288 -12.73 19.25 23.51
C CYS A 288 -14.13 19.61 24.03
N SER A 289 -14.30 20.85 24.51
CA SER A 289 -15.62 21.42 24.81
C SER A 289 -16.33 21.71 23.49
N THR A 290 -17.43 21.01 23.23
CA THR A 290 -18.27 21.22 22.04
C THR A 290 -19.17 22.44 22.23
N THR A 291 -18.59 23.64 22.10
CA THR A 291 -19.34 24.91 22.21
C THR A 291 -20.47 25.06 21.19
N TRP A 292 -20.40 24.38 20.04
CA TRP A 292 -21.45 24.37 19.01
C TRP A 292 -22.76 23.66 19.43
N ALA A 293 -22.75 22.87 20.51
CA ALA A 293 -23.95 22.22 21.06
C ALA A 293 -24.66 23.07 22.14
N ILE A 294 -24.03 24.16 22.58
CA ILE A 294 -24.57 25.11 23.57
C ILE A 294 -25.65 25.93 22.86
N GLY A 295 -26.91 25.50 22.95
CA GLY A 295 -28.06 26.14 22.29
C GLY A 295 -28.99 25.16 21.58
N LYS A 296 -28.55 23.92 21.34
CA LYS A 296 -29.41 22.87 20.77
C LYS A 296 -30.33 22.26 21.84
N GLY A 297 -31.49 21.76 21.41
CA GLY A 297 -32.45 21.11 22.30
C GLY A 297 -31.88 19.87 22.99
N LYS A 298 -32.38 19.55 24.20
CA LYS A 298 -31.89 18.45 25.06
C LYS A 298 -31.79 17.09 24.33
N THR A 299 -32.72 16.81 23.42
CA THR A 299 -32.73 15.56 22.63
C THR A 299 -31.56 15.48 21.66
N GLU A 300 -31.22 16.60 21.03
CA GLU A 300 -30.12 16.69 20.07
C GLU A 300 -28.77 16.64 20.79
N GLN A 301 -28.67 17.29 21.97
CA GLN A 301 -27.51 17.19 22.84
C GLN A 301 -27.26 15.73 23.30
N ARG A 302 -28.31 14.96 23.61
CA ARG A 302 -28.18 13.53 23.95
C ARG A 302 -27.71 12.68 22.76
N LYS A 303 -28.22 12.96 21.55
CA LYS A 303 -27.75 12.27 20.34
C LYS A 303 -26.26 12.53 20.10
N VAL A 304 -25.83 13.79 20.17
CA VAL A 304 -24.41 14.15 19.99
C VAL A 304 -23.53 13.49 21.06
N LYS A 305 -23.99 13.45 22.32
CA LYS A 305 -23.27 12.78 23.42
C LYS A 305 -23.10 11.28 23.19
N ASN A 306 -24.14 10.59 22.72
CA ASN A 306 -24.10 9.14 22.48
C ASN A 306 -23.32 8.76 21.22
N THR A 307 -23.36 9.59 20.17
CA THR A 307 -22.69 9.29 18.91
C THR A 307 -21.19 9.59 18.96
N MET A 308 -20.78 10.62 19.72
CA MET A 308 -19.40 11.14 19.64
C MET A 308 -18.63 11.10 20.98
N GLY A 309 -19.25 10.68 22.09
CA GLY A 309 -18.57 10.48 23.38
C GLY A 309 -18.14 11.75 24.13
N TYR A 310 -18.56 12.95 23.68
CA TYR A 310 -18.17 14.20 24.33
C TYR A 310 -18.98 14.48 25.60
N HIS A 311 -18.30 14.90 26.67
CA HIS A 311 -18.92 15.40 27.89
C HIS A 311 -19.18 16.90 27.77
N ILE A 312 -20.45 17.31 27.87
CA ILE A 312 -20.83 18.73 27.96
C ILE A 312 -20.49 19.19 29.38
N ALA A 313 -19.62 20.20 29.50
CA ALA A 313 -19.30 20.81 30.79
C ALA A 313 -20.59 21.40 31.40
N SER A 314 -20.93 20.96 32.62
CA SER A 314 -22.10 21.46 33.33
C SER A 314 -21.89 22.94 33.63
N THR A 315 -22.62 23.82 32.96
CA THR A 315 -22.63 25.24 33.28
C THR A 315 -23.21 25.39 34.69
N ALA A 316 -22.36 25.78 35.64
CA ALA A 316 -22.76 26.08 37.00
C ALA A 316 -23.90 27.11 36.96
N SER A 317 -25.06 26.74 37.51
CA SER A 317 -26.23 27.60 37.59
C SER A 317 -25.90 28.82 38.44
N THR A 318 -25.94 30.00 37.82
CA THR A 318 -25.86 31.29 38.52
C THR A 318 -27.04 31.39 39.49
N PRO A 319 -26.82 31.65 40.79
CA PRO A 319 -27.91 31.84 41.74
C PRO A 319 -28.62 33.16 41.43
N GLU A 320 -29.93 33.10 41.20
CA GLU A 320 -30.80 34.28 41.06
C GLU A 320 -31.04 34.89 42.45
N LEU A 321 -30.88 36.22 42.52
CA LEU A 321 -31.19 37.10 43.66
C LEU A 321 -32.65 37.54 43.59
#